data_AF-A0A366HKZ9-F1
#
_entry.id   AF-A0A366HKZ9-F1
#
_cell.length_a   1.000
_cell.length_b   1.000
_cell.length_c   1.000
_cell.angle_alpha   90.00
_cell.angle_beta   90.00
_cell.angle_gamma   90.00
#
_symmetry.space_group_name_H-M   'P 1'
#
loop_
_entity.id
_entity.type
_entity.pdbx_description
1 polymer ?
#
loop_
_entity_poly.entity_id
_entity_poly.type
_entity_poly.pdbx_seq_one_letter_code
_entity_poly.pdbx_strand_id
1 'polypeptide(L)'
;MMRMRLLCAGIWIVPLLLCGVRTQAGETEDVLQSIKSRLPFISTGEFYFRREPRDYTRGYQVTAAWKILTELNAPQLVTADLVQLTTHSDADIRALALLALLAKETPEVVPACLKLVKNDAATLPREARPSGMTGELMDHPFTHPQTVGDVARTILYRLGWLGNDPDTEAWLAPRKDNPDWLAWHKLRYERAVKGFYHPEDSVRPALRRFTDSLEALPRATRAWVLLYLADDVFGSSGHWLDWFATEAEMIAAARELGPEALLEFLRSGKRAGLRVSQLDKPENGRRFIITYAARLFSPVQAEELLKLKLYTAAADADPALVRGAVGAAMKDLDGEYESWDRAHAMAALAALGDTSDRERAVKWFYEEPNPSGGSTPQSIFIHDLEFRKPKEWRDIARRLVEHPSFERLRSLDVMYLSILVDIMEGNGPPRPFRDDAAYNRQRLREKFNIK
;
A
#
# COMPACT_ATOMS: atom_id res chain seq x y z
N MET A 1 -71.07 58.08 4.44
CA MET A 1 -71.20 57.98 5.92
C MET A 1 -71.77 56.61 6.26
N MET A 2 -70.91 55.64 6.58
CA MET A 2 -71.37 54.33 7.07
C MET A 2 -70.25 53.68 7.89
N ARG A 3 -70.66 53.07 9.00
CA ARG A 3 -69.90 52.85 10.24
C ARG A 3 -68.89 51.69 10.16
N MET A 4 -67.70 51.94 10.74
CA MET A 4 -66.73 50.93 11.20
C MET A 4 -67.39 49.96 12.20
N ARG A 5 -67.15 48.65 12.03
CA ARG A 5 -67.28 47.63 13.07
C ARG A 5 -65.90 47.01 13.30
N LEU A 6 -65.37 47.21 14.52
CA LEU A 6 -64.22 46.46 15.06
C LEU A 6 -64.62 45.00 15.26
N LEU A 7 -63.79 44.08 14.79
CA LEU A 7 -63.80 42.67 15.15
C LEU A 7 -62.57 42.39 16.03
N CYS A 8 -62.81 42.05 17.29
CA CYS A 8 -61.81 41.55 18.22
C CYS A 8 -61.41 40.12 17.83
N ALA A 9 -60.14 39.91 17.48
CA ALA A 9 -59.57 38.57 17.33
C ALA A 9 -59.05 38.10 18.70
N GLY A 10 -59.68 37.06 19.26
CA GLY A 10 -59.21 36.36 20.44
C GLY A 10 -58.01 35.48 20.09
N ILE A 11 -56.88 35.73 20.76
CA ILE A 11 -55.67 34.91 20.68
C ILE A 11 -55.90 33.65 21.53
N TRP A 12 -55.99 32.50 20.87
CA TRP A 12 -55.89 31.19 21.52
C TRP A 12 -54.41 30.81 21.66
N ILE A 13 -53.92 30.78 22.90
CA ILE A 13 -52.62 30.22 23.25
C ILE A 13 -52.77 28.69 23.23
N VAL A 14 -52.21 28.06 22.21
CA VAL A 14 -52.00 26.61 22.17
C VAL A 14 -50.78 26.31 23.07
N PRO A 15 -50.86 25.39 24.04
CA PRO A 15 -49.68 24.95 24.76
C PRO A 15 -48.80 24.16 23.79
N LEU A 16 -47.66 24.75 23.41
CA LEU A 16 -46.57 24.02 22.78
C LEU A 16 -46.12 22.93 23.76
N LEU A 17 -46.47 21.69 23.44
CA LEU A 17 -45.83 20.50 23.97
C LEU A 17 -44.32 20.66 23.78
N LEU A 18 -43.62 20.77 24.90
CA LEU A 18 -42.17 20.62 25.01
C LEU A 18 -41.80 19.18 24.60
N CYS A 19 -41.76 18.91 23.30
CA CYS A 19 -40.92 17.83 22.79
C CYS A 19 -39.49 18.22 23.13
N GLY A 20 -38.92 17.55 24.14
CA GLY A 20 -37.55 17.76 24.56
C GLY A 20 -36.63 17.66 23.35
N VAL A 21 -35.94 18.77 23.05
CA VAL A 21 -34.78 18.75 22.17
C VAL A 21 -33.75 17.90 22.89
N ARG A 22 -33.74 16.58 22.63
CA ARG A 22 -32.58 15.74 22.93
C ARG A 22 -31.44 16.40 22.15
N THR A 23 -30.52 17.01 22.88
CA THR A 23 -29.31 17.56 22.30
C THR A 23 -28.58 16.40 21.61
N GLN A 24 -28.23 16.57 20.33
CA GLN A 24 -27.51 15.59 19.50
C GLN A 24 -26.34 14.88 20.23
N ALA A 25 -25.69 15.58 21.15
CA ALA A 25 -24.65 15.05 22.04
C ALA A 25 -25.03 13.75 22.79
N GLY A 26 -26.28 13.64 23.26
CA GLY A 26 -26.74 12.44 23.98
C GLY A 26 -26.95 11.24 23.06
N GLU A 27 -27.25 11.46 21.78
CA GLU A 27 -27.51 10.37 20.83
C GLU A 27 -26.21 9.66 20.43
N THR A 28 -25.11 10.41 20.26
CA THR A 28 -23.80 9.81 19.97
C THR A 28 -23.35 8.91 21.13
N GLU A 29 -23.47 9.38 22.38
CA GLU A 29 -23.11 8.59 23.56
C GLU A 29 -23.99 7.34 23.71
N ASP A 30 -25.33 7.49 23.58
CA ASP A 30 -26.28 6.38 23.63
C ASP A 30 -25.90 5.25 22.64
N VAL A 31 -25.48 5.61 21.42
CA VAL A 31 -25.04 4.64 20.41
C VAL A 31 -23.75 3.94 20.84
N LEU A 32 -22.74 4.67 21.33
CA LEU A 32 -21.49 4.05 21.79
C LEU A 32 -21.71 3.14 23.01
N GLN A 33 -22.61 3.51 23.92
CA GLN A 33 -23.02 2.67 25.05
C GLN A 33 -23.70 1.37 24.57
N SER A 34 -24.58 1.47 23.56
CA SER A 34 -25.22 0.30 22.95
C SER A 34 -24.24 -0.61 22.22
N ILE A 35 -23.23 -0.06 21.56
CA ILE A 35 -22.14 -0.82 20.94
C ILE A 35 -21.31 -1.52 22.01
N LYS A 36 -20.88 -0.78 23.04
CA LYS A 36 -20.11 -1.30 24.17
C LYS A 36 -20.78 -2.51 24.80
N SER A 37 -22.07 -2.46 25.08
CA SER A 37 -22.78 -3.54 25.78
C SER A 37 -22.87 -4.85 24.99
N ARG A 38 -22.61 -4.81 23.67
CA ARG A 38 -22.68 -5.98 22.77
C ARG A 38 -21.31 -6.42 22.26
N LEU A 39 -20.30 -5.54 22.32
CA LEU A 39 -19.01 -5.79 21.72
C LEU A 39 -18.08 -6.53 22.70
N PRO A 40 -17.70 -7.80 22.43
CA PRO A 40 -16.88 -8.57 23.36
C PRO A 40 -15.38 -8.19 23.33
N PHE A 41 -14.88 -7.67 22.21
CA PHE A 41 -13.48 -7.29 21.99
C PHE A 41 -13.35 -6.36 20.78
N ILE A 42 -12.18 -5.73 20.62
CA ILE A 42 -11.86 -4.89 19.47
C ILE A 42 -10.90 -5.64 18.54
N SER A 43 -11.30 -5.84 17.29
CA SER A 43 -10.42 -6.31 16.21
C SER A 43 -9.80 -5.11 15.48
N THR A 44 -8.73 -4.53 16.04
CA THR A 44 -8.11 -3.32 15.46
C THR A 44 -7.56 -3.58 14.05
N GLY A 45 -7.09 -4.79 13.74
CA GLY A 45 -6.58 -5.16 12.42
C GLY A 45 -7.66 -5.12 11.33
N GLU A 46 -8.77 -5.84 11.50
CA GLU A 46 -9.85 -5.85 10.51
C GLU A 46 -10.57 -4.50 10.45
N PHE A 47 -10.77 -3.86 11.60
CA PHE A 47 -11.44 -2.57 11.67
C PHE A 47 -10.65 -1.46 10.99
N TYR A 48 -9.33 -1.50 11.15
CA TYR A 48 -8.43 -0.59 10.46
C TYR A 48 -8.63 -0.66 8.95
N PHE A 49 -8.74 -1.85 8.37
CA PHE A 49 -8.96 -1.98 6.93
C PHE A 49 -10.42 -1.82 6.51
N ARG A 50 -11.41 -1.81 7.42
CA ARG A 50 -12.83 -2.01 7.04
C ARG A 50 -13.09 -3.39 6.38
N ARG A 51 -12.30 -4.41 6.71
CA ARG A 51 -12.36 -5.72 6.07
C ARG A 51 -13.22 -6.70 6.88
N GLU A 52 -14.15 -7.38 6.21
CA GLU A 52 -14.89 -8.48 6.83
C GLU A 52 -13.94 -9.64 7.17
N PRO A 53 -14.12 -10.33 8.30
CA PRO A 53 -13.32 -11.51 8.62
C PRO A 53 -13.32 -12.52 7.44
N ARG A 54 -12.12 -12.86 6.97
CA ARG A 54 -11.89 -13.85 5.90
C ARG A 54 -12.33 -15.26 6.31
N ASP A 55 -12.44 -16.17 5.35
CA ASP A 55 -12.93 -17.55 5.52
C ASP A 55 -12.22 -18.33 6.63
N TYR A 56 -10.90 -18.20 6.75
CA TYR A 56 -10.12 -18.83 7.83
C TYR A 56 -10.27 -18.14 9.19
N THR A 57 -11.03 -17.04 9.26
CA THR A 57 -11.36 -16.26 10.46
C THR A 57 -12.86 -16.18 10.75
N ARG A 58 -13.69 -16.97 10.03
CA ARG A 58 -15.15 -17.03 10.21
C ARG A 58 -15.57 -17.78 11.47
N GLY A 59 -15.03 -17.39 12.62
CA GLY A 59 -15.68 -17.69 13.90
C GLY A 59 -16.95 -16.86 14.03
N TYR A 60 -18.01 -17.44 14.58
CA TYR A 60 -19.29 -16.75 14.76
C TYR A 60 -19.12 -15.44 15.55
N GLN A 61 -18.27 -15.46 16.58
CA GLN A 61 -18.03 -14.31 17.45
C GLN A 61 -17.25 -13.18 16.77
N VAL A 62 -16.24 -13.49 15.96
CA VAL A 62 -15.45 -12.49 15.20
C VAL A 62 -16.33 -11.79 14.17
N THR A 63 -17.19 -12.56 13.50
CA THR A 63 -18.17 -12.02 12.54
C THR A 63 -19.21 -11.14 13.24
N ALA A 64 -19.68 -11.52 14.43
CA ALA A 64 -20.62 -10.72 15.21
C ALA A 64 -19.99 -9.41 15.70
N ALA A 65 -18.78 -9.47 16.28
CA ALA A 65 -18.04 -8.29 16.73
C ALA A 65 -17.75 -7.34 15.56
N TRP A 66 -17.40 -7.89 14.39
CA TRP A 66 -17.23 -7.13 13.16
C TRP A 66 -18.48 -6.34 12.79
N LYS A 67 -19.63 -7.01 12.70
CA LYS A 67 -20.91 -6.37 12.36
C LYS A 67 -21.25 -5.24 13.31
N ILE A 68 -21.05 -5.44 14.61
CA ILE A 68 -21.25 -4.39 15.62
C ILE A 68 -20.32 -3.20 15.37
N LEU A 69 -19.03 -3.42 15.10
CA LEU A 69 -18.08 -2.34 14.83
C LEU A 69 -18.43 -1.54 13.57
N THR A 70 -19.10 -2.13 12.57
CA THR A 70 -19.53 -1.37 11.38
C THR A 70 -20.56 -0.27 11.70
N GLU A 71 -21.26 -0.37 12.83
CA GLU A 71 -22.19 0.65 13.31
C GLU A 71 -21.46 1.95 13.69
N LEU A 72 -20.13 1.93 13.92
CA LEU A 72 -19.33 3.12 14.17
C LEU A 72 -19.25 4.07 12.95
N ASN A 73 -19.71 3.63 11.78
CA ASN A 73 -19.82 4.49 10.60
C ASN A 73 -21.19 5.19 10.49
N ALA A 74 -22.10 4.98 11.43
CA ALA A 74 -23.47 5.43 11.30
C ALA A 74 -23.58 6.98 11.19
N PRO A 75 -24.53 7.52 10.41
CA PRO A 75 -24.67 8.96 10.19
C PRO A 75 -24.95 9.77 11.47
N GLN A 76 -25.63 9.17 12.44
CA GLN A 76 -26.01 9.83 13.70
C GLN A 76 -24.84 10.06 14.67
N LEU A 77 -23.69 9.40 14.46
CA LEU A 77 -22.50 9.68 15.26
C LEU A 77 -21.90 11.01 14.79
N VAL A 78 -21.94 12.05 15.62
CA VAL A 78 -21.47 13.39 15.21
C VAL A 78 -19.99 13.57 15.56
N THR A 79 -19.15 14.03 14.63
CA THR A 79 -17.70 14.19 14.84
C THR A 79 -17.36 15.05 16.06
N ALA A 80 -18.07 16.17 16.26
CA ALA A 80 -17.84 17.04 17.41
C ALA A 80 -18.09 16.33 18.75
N ASP A 81 -19.17 15.56 18.84
CA ASP A 81 -19.51 14.75 20.03
C ASP A 81 -18.48 13.64 20.24
N LEU A 82 -18.07 12.96 19.17
CA LEU A 82 -17.02 11.94 19.23
C LEU A 82 -15.71 12.51 19.78
N VAL A 83 -15.31 13.72 19.38
CA VAL A 83 -14.13 14.40 19.94
C VAL A 83 -14.30 14.65 21.45
N GLN A 84 -15.47 15.10 21.91
CA GLN A 84 -15.74 15.29 23.34
C GLN A 84 -15.71 13.96 24.11
N LEU A 85 -16.26 12.89 23.53
CA LEU A 85 -16.29 11.55 24.14
C LEU A 85 -14.90 10.91 24.27
N THR A 86 -13.86 11.46 23.63
CA THR A 86 -12.47 11.04 23.90
C THR A 86 -11.98 11.39 25.30
N THR A 87 -12.69 12.27 26.02
CA THR A 87 -12.45 12.57 27.44
C THR A 87 -13.48 11.96 28.39
N HIS A 88 -14.36 11.08 27.88
CA HIS A 88 -15.38 10.41 28.69
C HIS A 88 -14.76 9.61 29.85
N SER A 89 -15.45 9.45 30.98
CA SER A 89 -14.92 8.76 32.18
C SER A 89 -14.68 7.26 31.94
N ASP A 90 -15.56 6.64 31.16
CA ASP A 90 -15.47 5.24 30.72
C ASP A 90 -14.42 5.02 29.62
N ALA A 91 -13.47 4.11 29.86
CA ALA A 91 -12.38 3.80 28.93
C ALA A 91 -12.85 3.18 27.61
N ASP A 92 -13.90 2.37 27.64
CA ASP A 92 -14.45 1.74 26.44
C ASP A 92 -15.09 2.76 25.51
N ILE A 93 -15.78 3.75 26.08
CA ILE A 93 -16.34 4.86 25.30
C ILE A 93 -15.23 5.69 24.66
N ARG A 94 -14.13 5.96 25.38
CA ARG A 94 -12.97 6.64 24.78
C ARG A 94 -12.38 5.86 23.60
N ALA A 95 -12.20 4.54 23.77
CA ALA A 95 -11.68 3.68 22.70
C ALA A 95 -12.62 3.62 21.49
N LEU A 96 -13.93 3.45 21.71
CA LEU A 96 -14.95 3.44 20.67
C LEU A 96 -15.06 4.79 19.95
N ALA A 97 -14.91 5.91 20.67
CA ALA A 97 -14.88 7.24 20.07
C ALA A 97 -13.70 7.41 19.10
N LEU A 98 -12.49 6.95 19.47
CA LEU A 98 -11.34 6.94 18.56
C LEU A 98 -11.59 6.09 17.31
N LEU A 99 -12.17 4.91 17.48
CA LEU A 99 -12.53 4.03 16.37
C LEU A 99 -13.62 4.65 15.48
N ALA A 100 -14.59 5.36 16.04
CA ALA A 100 -15.62 6.07 15.28
C ALA A 100 -15.05 7.25 14.49
N LEU A 101 -14.12 8.04 15.06
CA LEU A 101 -13.41 9.09 14.33
C LEU A 101 -12.62 8.51 13.15
N LEU A 102 -11.95 7.35 13.35
CA LEU A 102 -11.32 6.61 12.26
C LEU A 102 -12.36 6.06 11.26
N ALA A 103 -13.50 5.56 11.73
CA ALA A 103 -14.61 5.09 10.91
C ALA A 103 -15.08 6.17 9.95
N LYS A 104 -15.11 7.42 10.40
CA LYS A 104 -15.51 8.57 9.60
C LYS A 104 -14.40 9.18 8.75
N GLU A 105 -13.16 8.73 8.90
CA GLU A 105 -11.99 9.32 8.22
C GLU A 105 -11.90 10.84 8.45
N THR A 106 -12.10 11.27 9.69
CA THR A 106 -12.04 12.68 10.08
C THR A 106 -10.65 13.03 10.62
N PRO A 107 -9.99 14.13 10.20
CA PRO A 107 -8.63 14.47 10.63
C PRO A 107 -8.50 14.66 12.15
N GLU A 108 -9.59 14.95 12.85
CA GLU A 108 -9.70 15.07 14.31
C GLU A 108 -9.29 13.79 15.06
N VAL A 109 -9.31 12.63 14.40
CA VAL A 109 -8.81 11.37 14.98
C VAL A 109 -7.37 11.49 15.45
N VAL A 110 -6.54 12.26 14.73
CA VAL A 110 -5.10 12.37 14.99
C VAL A 110 -4.80 13.11 16.29
N PRO A 111 -5.23 14.36 16.51
CA PRO A 111 -5.05 15.03 17.79
C PRO A 111 -5.73 14.28 18.95
N ALA A 112 -6.87 13.63 18.70
CA ALA A 112 -7.53 12.80 19.70
C ALA A 112 -6.66 11.61 20.13
N CYS A 113 -6.08 10.88 19.18
CA CYS A 113 -5.16 9.79 19.47
C CYS A 113 -3.92 10.29 20.22
N LEU A 114 -3.29 11.38 19.80
CA LEU A 114 -2.08 11.92 20.44
C LEU A 114 -2.31 12.26 21.92
N LYS A 115 -3.47 12.81 22.27
CA LYS A 115 -3.84 13.06 23.68
C LYS A 115 -3.98 11.78 24.50
N LEU A 116 -4.32 10.67 23.86
CA LEU A 116 -4.60 9.39 24.51
C LEU A 116 -3.46 8.37 24.38
N VAL A 117 -2.36 8.66 23.69
CA VAL A 117 -1.25 7.68 23.48
C VAL A 117 -0.61 7.17 24.76
N LYS A 118 -0.73 7.89 25.87
CA LYS A 118 -0.23 7.49 27.20
C LYS A 118 -1.34 7.03 28.16
N ASN A 119 -2.58 6.91 27.69
CA ASN A 119 -3.71 6.48 28.51
C ASN A 119 -3.61 4.97 28.79
N ASP A 120 -3.38 4.62 30.04
CA ASP A 120 -3.18 3.25 30.53
C ASP A 120 -4.47 2.58 31.02
N ALA A 121 -5.62 3.27 30.94
CA ALA A 121 -6.89 2.70 31.34
C ALA A 121 -7.22 1.49 30.47
N ALA A 122 -7.51 0.37 31.13
CA ALA A 122 -7.96 -0.85 30.49
C ALA A 122 -9.27 -0.62 29.72
N THR A 123 -9.36 -1.18 28.54
CA THR A 123 -10.56 -1.17 27.69
C THR A 123 -10.87 -2.58 27.19
N LEU A 124 -11.95 -2.74 26.41
CA LEU A 124 -12.29 -3.94 25.66
C LEU A 124 -11.03 -4.61 25.10
N PRO A 125 -10.83 -5.91 25.33
CA PRO A 125 -9.58 -6.57 24.97
C PRO A 125 -9.39 -6.62 23.45
N ARG A 126 -8.15 -6.80 23.00
CA ARG A 126 -7.83 -6.91 21.57
C ARG A 126 -7.98 -8.35 21.11
N GLU A 127 -8.57 -8.56 19.94
CA GLU A 127 -8.47 -9.86 19.25
C GLU A 127 -6.99 -10.19 18.98
N ALA A 128 -6.58 -11.39 19.38
CA ALA A 128 -5.29 -11.97 19.11
C ALA A 128 -5.42 -13.01 18.00
N ARG A 129 -4.51 -12.95 17.02
CA ARG A 129 -4.42 -13.96 15.97
C ARG A 129 -3.05 -14.60 15.99
N PRO A 130 -2.92 -15.80 16.56
CA PRO A 130 -1.74 -16.61 16.35
C PRO A 130 -1.66 -16.95 14.86
N SER A 131 -0.54 -16.61 14.23
CA SER A 131 -0.27 -16.96 12.83
C SER A 131 -0.42 -18.47 12.63
N GLY A 132 -1.15 -18.89 11.59
CA GLY A 132 -1.26 -20.30 11.19
C GLY A 132 -2.43 -21.09 11.78
N MET A 133 -3.34 -20.50 12.55
CA MET A 133 -4.58 -21.18 12.96
C MET A 133 -5.67 -21.14 11.88
N THR A 134 -6.28 -22.29 11.63
CA THR A 134 -7.48 -22.48 10.78
C THR A 134 -8.43 -23.46 11.49
N GLY A 135 -9.74 -23.38 11.22
CA GLY A 135 -10.74 -24.33 11.73
C GLY A 135 -11.41 -23.96 13.05
N GLU A 136 -11.96 -24.96 13.75
CA GLU A 136 -12.87 -24.85 14.92
C GLU A 136 -12.29 -24.08 16.13
N LEU A 137 -10.98 -23.89 16.21
CA LEU A 137 -10.33 -23.04 17.23
C LEU A 137 -10.67 -21.55 17.11
N MET A 138 -11.40 -21.13 16.06
CA MET A 138 -11.80 -19.75 15.81
C MET A 138 -13.15 -19.36 16.44
N ASP A 139 -13.94 -20.30 16.98
CA ASP A 139 -15.22 -19.99 17.64
C ASP A 139 -15.05 -19.32 19.01
N HIS A 140 -13.85 -19.45 19.58
CA HIS A 140 -13.42 -18.75 20.79
C HIS A 140 -12.21 -17.86 20.46
N PRO A 141 -12.42 -16.56 20.18
CA PRO A 141 -11.33 -15.66 19.84
C PRO A 141 -10.38 -15.53 21.03
N PHE A 142 -9.10 -15.76 20.79
CA PHE A 142 -8.06 -15.43 21.76
C PHE A 142 -8.03 -13.91 21.91
N THR A 143 -8.05 -13.42 23.13
CA THR A 143 -7.99 -11.97 23.39
C THR A 143 -6.84 -11.63 24.32
N HIS A 144 -6.23 -10.46 24.12
CA HIS A 144 -5.24 -9.91 25.03
C HIS A 144 -5.76 -8.61 25.67
N PRO A 145 -5.42 -8.35 26.95
CA PRO A 145 -5.65 -7.03 27.54
C PRO A 145 -5.05 -5.93 26.68
N GLN A 146 -5.74 -4.80 26.57
CA GLN A 146 -5.23 -3.60 25.92
C GLN A 146 -5.76 -2.35 26.64
N THR A 147 -5.09 -1.23 26.40
CA THR A 147 -5.42 0.08 26.95
C THR A 147 -6.01 0.99 25.87
N VAL A 148 -6.64 2.11 26.27
CA VAL A 148 -7.03 3.16 25.33
C VAL A 148 -5.81 3.68 24.54
N GLY A 149 -4.65 3.76 25.20
CA GLY A 149 -3.38 4.11 24.56
C GLY A 149 -2.96 3.12 23.48
N ASP A 150 -3.13 1.82 23.67
CA ASP A 150 -2.83 0.81 22.64
C ASP A 150 -3.66 1.02 21.36
N VAL A 151 -4.95 1.35 21.52
CA VAL A 151 -5.83 1.69 20.40
C VAL A 151 -5.33 2.94 19.68
N ALA A 152 -5.05 4.01 20.43
CA ALA A 152 -4.54 5.26 19.86
C ALA A 152 -3.21 5.08 19.11
N ARG A 153 -2.25 4.36 19.71
CA ARG A 153 -0.95 4.05 19.08
C ARG A 153 -1.11 3.23 17.81
N THR A 154 -2.04 2.26 17.78
CA THR A 154 -2.30 1.44 16.59
C THR A 154 -2.78 2.30 15.41
N ILE A 155 -3.66 3.28 15.67
CA ILE A 155 -4.15 4.22 14.64
C ILE A 155 -3.01 5.12 14.15
N LEU A 156 -2.24 5.70 15.06
CA LEU A 156 -1.14 6.62 14.72
C LEU A 156 0.04 5.94 14.03
N TYR A 157 0.34 4.69 14.38
CA TYR A 157 1.39 3.89 13.71
C TYR A 157 1.17 3.81 12.20
N ARG A 158 -0.09 3.67 11.79
CA ARG A 158 -0.48 3.61 10.37
C ARG A 158 -0.32 4.93 9.64
N LEU A 159 -0.35 6.03 10.38
CA LEU A 159 -0.06 7.38 9.91
C LEU A 159 1.43 7.75 10.04
N GLY A 160 2.28 6.78 10.38
CA GLY A 160 3.74 6.93 10.43
C GLY A 160 4.31 7.38 11.77
N TRP A 161 3.50 7.45 12.84
CA TRP A 161 4.01 7.77 14.18
C TRP A 161 4.57 6.50 14.85
N LEU A 162 5.88 6.48 15.11
CA LEU A 162 6.57 5.29 15.63
C LEU A 162 6.61 5.21 17.16
N GLY A 163 5.99 6.15 17.86
CA GLY A 163 5.92 6.14 19.32
C GLY A 163 7.13 6.69 20.06
N ASN A 164 8.16 7.10 19.32
CA ASN A 164 9.42 7.58 19.89
C ASN A 164 9.52 9.11 19.94
N ASP A 165 8.54 9.83 19.38
CA ASP A 165 8.53 11.30 19.40
C ASP A 165 8.10 11.80 20.78
N PRO A 166 9.00 12.40 21.58
CA PRO A 166 8.65 12.91 22.91
C PRO A 166 7.70 14.11 22.83
N ASP A 167 7.69 14.80 21.68
CA ASP A 167 6.88 15.98 21.41
C ASP A 167 5.82 15.68 20.35
N THR A 168 4.62 15.31 20.82
CA THR A 168 3.47 15.02 19.97
C THR A 168 2.95 16.26 19.24
N GLU A 169 3.15 17.47 19.79
CA GLU A 169 2.73 18.72 19.17
C GLU A 169 3.65 19.07 18.00
N ALA A 170 4.97 18.91 18.17
CA ALA A 170 5.92 19.07 17.07
C ALA A 170 5.67 18.06 15.95
N TRP A 171 5.27 16.82 16.28
CA TRP A 171 4.88 15.84 15.28
C TRP A 171 3.57 16.22 14.56
N LEU A 172 2.57 16.74 15.28
CA LEU A 172 1.27 17.10 14.69
C LEU A 172 1.35 18.39 13.85
N ALA A 173 2.15 19.37 14.26
CA ALA A 173 2.19 20.71 13.67
C ALA A 173 2.28 20.74 12.13
N PRO A 174 3.19 20.02 11.44
CA PRO A 174 3.28 20.03 9.98
C PRO A 174 2.19 19.19 9.27
N ARG A 175 1.41 18.40 10.02
CA ARG A 175 0.36 17.49 9.52
C ARG A 175 -1.03 18.09 9.66
N LYS A 176 -1.24 18.90 10.70
CA LYS A 176 -2.52 19.53 11.00
C LYS A 176 -2.97 20.40 9.83
N ASP A 177 -4.20 20.15 9.36
CA ASP A 177 -4.84 20.89 8.26
C ASP A 177 -4.03 20.88 6.95
N ASN A 178 -3.07 19.96 6.79
CA ASN A 178 -2.23 19.86 5.62
C ASN A 178 -2.84 18.85 4.61
N PRO A 179 -3.45 19.31 3.50
CA PRO A 179 -4.02 18.40 2.51
C PRO A 179 -2.96 17.63 1.70
N ASP A 180 -1.67 18.00 1.84
CA ASP A 180 -0.55 17.32 1.19
C ASP A 180 0.00 16.15 2.01
N TRP A 181 -0.63 15.81 3.14
CA TRP A 181 -0.18 14.70 3.99
C TRP A 181 -0.45 13.35 3.32
N LEU A 182 0.60 12.74 2.74
CA LEU A 182 0.44 11.56 1.90
C LEU A 182 0.05 10.31 2.70
N ALA A 183 0.57 10.14 3.92
CA ALA A 183 0.16 9.04 4.79
C ALA A 183 -1.34 9.08 5.15
N TRP A 184 -1.96 10.26 5.21
CA TRP A 184 -3.40 10.38 5.38
C TRP A 184 -4.19 9.82 4.19
N HIS A 185 -3.74 10.13 2.97
CA HIS A 185 -4.34 9.56 1.76
C HIS A 185 -4.12 8.04 1.68
N LYS A 186 -2.96 7.54 2.11
CA LYS A 186 -2.69 6.10 2.24
C LYS A 186 -3.63 5.41 3.20
N LEU A 187 -3.89 5.99 4.36
CA LEU A 187 -4.90 5.47 5.30
C LEU A 187 -6.26 5.32 4.63
N ARG A 188 -6.73 6.36 3.93
CA ARG A 188 -8.02 6.36 3.24
C ARG A 188 -8.07 5.33 2.11
N TYR A 189 -6.98 5.20 1.34
CA TYR A 189 -6.83 4.16 0.32
C TYR A 189 -6.91 2.75 0.90
N GLU A 190 -6.11 2.43 1.92
CA GLU A 190 -6.08 1.10 2.55
C GLU A 190 -7.46 0.68 3.10
N ARG A 191 -8.22 1.66 3.57
CA ARG A 191 -9.61 1.51 4.02
C ARG A 191 -10.61 1.35 2.89
N ALA A 192 -10.38 2.00 1.76
CA ALA A 192 -11.21 1.86 0.57
C ALA A 192 -11.06 0.48 -0.08
N VAL A 193 -9.83 -0.06 -0.11
CA VAL A 193 -9.51 -1.38 -0.70
C VAL A 193 -9.69 -2.54 0.27
N LYS A 194 -10.04 -2.24 1.52
CA LYS A 194 -10.17 -3.20 2.61
C LYS A 194 -8.97 -4.11 2.83
N GLY A 195 -7.76 -3.62 2.60
CA GLY A 195 -6.54 -4.43 2.69
C GLY A 195 -6.54 -5.68 1.77
N PHE A 196 -7.32 -5.67 0.69
CA PHE A 196 -7.22 -6.65 -0.39
C PHE A 196 -6.19 -6.19 -1.41
N TYR A 197 -5.29 -7.09 -1.79
CA TYR A 197 -4.38 -6.88 -2.91
C TYR A 197 -5.09 -6.99 -4.27
N HIS A 198 -6.25 -7.66 -4.29
CA HIS A 198 -7.15 -7.74 -5.45
C HIS A 198 -8.55 -7.31 -5.00
N PRO A 199 -9.01 -6.11 -5.39
CA PRO A 199 -10.30 -5.61 -4.98
C PRO A 199 -11.41 -6.50 -5.54
N GLU A 200 -12.17 -7.12 -4.65
CA GLU A 200 -13.45 -7.73 -4.98
C GLU A 200 -14.43 -6.67 -5.51
N ASP A 201 -15.46 -7.08 -6.24
CA ASP A 201 -16.48 -6.14 -6.73
C ASP A 201 -17.14 -5.33 -5.58
N SER A 202 -17.14 -5.89 -4.38
CA SER A 202 -17.64 -5.27 -3.16
C SER A 202 -16.89 -4.00 -2.71
N VAL A 203 -15.63 -3.80 -3.14
CA VAL A 203 -14.83 -2.61 -2.75
C VAL A 203 -14.79 -1.51 -3.80
N ARG A 204 -15.18 -1.80 -5.05
CA ARG A 204 -15.14 -0.84 -6.17
C ARG A 204 -15.84 0.50 -5.86
N PRO A 205 -17.02 0.54 -5.19
CA PRO A 205 -17.67 1.82 -4.89
C PRO A 205 -16.87 2.70 -3.91
N ALA A 206 -16.22 2.08 -2.91
CA ALA A 206 -15.42 2.82 -1.94
C ALA A 206 -14.13 3.33 -2.57
N LEU A 207 -13.47 2.50 -3.38
CA LEU A 207 -12.30 2.88 -4.15
C LEU A 207 -12.62 4.02 -5.12
N ARG A 208 -13.78 3.97 -5.81
CA ARG A 208 -14.19 5.05 -6.72
C ARG A 208 -14.38 6.39 -6.01
N ARG A 209 -15.00 6.40 -4.83
CA ARG A 209 -15.12 7.63 -4.02
C ARG A 209 -13.75 8.16 -3.60
N PHE A 210 -12.83 7.27 -3.26
CA PHE A 210 -11.46 7.67 -2.95
C PHE A 210 -10.78 8.31 -4.17
N THR A 211 -10.81 7.66 -5.34
CA THR A 211 -10.21 8.21 -6.57
C THR A 211 -10.84 9.53 -6.99
N ASP A 212 -12.17 9.65 -6.93
CA ASP A 212 -12.87 10.91 -7.25
C ASP A 212 -12.44 12.04 -6.28
N SER A 213 -12.12 11.72 -5.02
CA SER A 213 -11.61 12.71 -4.07
C SER A 213 -10.19 13.18 -4.37
N LEU A 214 -9.38 12.39 -5.10
CA LEU A 214 -8.05 12.79 -5.51
C LEU A 214 -8.08 13.81 -6.66
N GLU A 215 -9.12 13.81 -7.49
CA GLU A 215 -9.29 14.76 -8.59
C GLU A 215 -9.46 16.21 -8.11
N ALA A 216 -9.88 16.41 -6.86
CA ALA A 216 -10.00 17.73 -6.25
C ALA A 216 -8.66 18.28 -5.71
N LEU A 217 -7.60 17.45 -5.67
CA LEU A 217 -6.30 17.86 -5.14
C LEU A 217 -5.52 18.71 -6.18
N PRO A 218 -4.62 19.60 -5.72
CA PRO A 218 -3.64 20.21 -6.60
C PRO A 218 -2.86 19.14 -7.38
N ARG A 219 -2.52 19.42 -8.64
CA ARG A 219 -1.87 18.45 -9.55
C ARG A 219 -0.62 17.79 -8.94
N ALA A 220 0.28 18.57 -8.36
CA ALA A 220 1.48 18.05 -7.72
C ALA A 220 1.14 17.13 -6.54
N THR A 221 0.18 17.50 -5.70
CA THR A 221 -0.29 16.67 -4.59
C THR A 221 -0.90 15.37 -5.08
N ARG A 222 -1.79 15.41 -6.09
CA ARG A 222 -2.38 14.22 -6.71
C ARG A 222 -1.29 13.28 -7.25
N ALA A 223 -0.31 13.82 -7.99
CA ALA A 223 0.80 13.03 -8.53
C ALA A 223 1.64 12.37 -7.42
N TRP A 224 1.95 13.09 -6.34
CA TRP A 224 2.67 12.52 -5.21
C TRP A 224 1.86 11.49 -4.43
N VAL A 225 0.53 11.65 -4.29
CA VAL A 225 -0.32 10.61 -3.69
C VAL A 225 -0.28 9.35 -4.53
N LEU A 226 -0.44 9.46 -5.85
CA LEU A 226 -0.37 8.34 -6.78
C LEU A 226 0.97 7.59 -6.67
N LEU A 227 2.09 8.32 -6.69
CA LEU A 227 3.42 7.73 -6.50
C LEU A 227 3.62 7.12 -5.11
N TYR A 228 3.11 7.75 -4.06
CA TYR A 228 3.22 7.25 -2.69
C TYR A 228 2.48 5.93 -2.48
N LEU A 229 1.39 5.71 -3.22
CA LEU A 229 0.61 4.47 -3.22
C LEU A 229 1.12 3.44 -4.23
N ALA A 230 2.09 3.79 -5.07
CA ALA A 230 2.57 2.91 -6.13
C ALA A 230 3.10 1.58 -5.57
N ASP A 231 3.73 1.58 -4.39
CA ASP A 231 4.25 0.35 -3.78
C ASP A 231 3.15 -0.58 -3.24
N ASP A 232 1.95 -0.06 -2.92
CA ASP A 232 0.81 -0.88 -2.53
C ASP A 232 0.05 -1.46 -3.75
N VAL A 233 0.21 -0.83 -4.92
CA VAL A 233 -0.40 -1.23 -6.20
C VAL A 233 0.52 -2.14 -7.00
N PHE A 234 1.83 -1.86 -6.94
CA PHE A 234 2.88 -2.62 -7.56
C PHE A 234 3.14 -3.87 -6.72
N GLY A 235 2.46 -4.96 -7.07
CA GLY A 235 2.57 -6.23 -6.36
C GLY A 235 4.02 -6.68 -6.21
N SER A 236 4.30 -7.52 -5.21
CA SER A 236 5.63 -8.12 -5.01
C SER A 236 6.13 -8.88 -6.24
N SER A 237 5.22 -9.37 -7.09
CA SER A 237 5.50 -10.06 -8.36
C SER A 237 5.90 -9.14 -9.52
N GLY A 238 5.90 -7.81 -9.35
CA GLY A 238 6.26 -6.86 -10.42
C GLY A 238 5.16 -6.64 -11.46
N HIS A 239 3.98 -7.23 -11.28
CA HIS A 239 2.82 -6.97 -12.11
C HIS A 239 2.08 -5.72 -11.68
N TRP A 240 1.78 -4.86 -12.65
CA TRP A 240 0.91 -3.72 -12.45
C TRP A 240 -0.55 -4.17 -12.27
N LEU A 241 -1.23 -3.65 -11.26
CA LEU A 241 -2.63 -3.96 -11.02
C LEU A 241 -3.49 -2.72 -11.31
N ASP A 242 -4.16 -2.71 -12.47
CA ASP A 242 -4.93 -1.57 -13.03
C ASP A 242 -6.21 -1.19 -12.26
N TRP A 243 -6.44 -1.71 -11.06
CA TRP A 243 -7.70 -1.50 -10.35
C TRP A 243 -7.80 -0.16 -9.63
N PHE A 244 -6.66 0.44 -9.24
CA PHE A 244 -6.62 1.78 -8.62
C PHE A 244 -6.30 2.87 -9.64
N ALA A 245 -5.18 2.71 -10.34
CA ALA A 245 -4.76 3.53 -11.45
C ALA A 245 -4.03 2.62 -12.44
N THR A 246 -4.16 2.90 -13.72
CA THR A 246 -3.43 2.20 -14.77
C THR A 246 -1.95 2.57 -14.74
N GLU A 247 -1.10 1.70 -15.30
CA GLU A 247 0.34 1.95 -15.41
C GLU A 247 0.59 3.28 -16.15
N ALA A 248 -0.17 3.53 -17.22
CA ALA A 248 -0.10 4.75 -18.00
C ALA A 248 -0.47 6.01 -17.20
N GLU A 249 -1.49 5.95 -16.34
CA GLU A 249 -1.88 7.05 -15.46
C GLU A 249 -0.78 7.39 -14.44
N MET A 250 -0.11 6.37 -13.88
CA MET A 250 0.99 6.60 -12.94
C MET A 250 2.23 7.18 -13.62
N ILE A 251 2.58 6.69 -14.81
CA ILE A 251 3.65 7.27 -15.62
C ILE A 251 3.32 8.72 -15.98
N ALA A 252 2.06 9.01 -16.35
CA ALA A 252 1.62 10.37 -16.64
C ALA A 252 1.75 11.28 -15.41
N ALA A 253 1.30 10.82 -14.23
CA ALA A 253 1.43 11.55 -12.98
C ALA A 253 2.91 11.84 -12.62
N ALA A 254 3.79 10.86 -12.79
CA ALA A 254 5.23 11.07 -12.58
C ALA A 254 5.82 12.09 -13.56
N ARG A 255 5.40 12.05 -14.83
CA ARG A 255 5.83 13.02 -15.86
C ARG A 255 5.34 14.43 -15.58
N GLU A 256 4.16 14.59 -15.00
CA GLU A 256 3.63 15.91 -14.60
C GLU A 256 4.53 16.62 -13.59
N LEU A 257 5.24 15.88 -12.73
CA LEU A 257 6.21 16.43 -11.77
C LEU A 257 7.50 16.91 -12.45
N GLY A 258 7.88 16.23 -13.54
CA GLY A 258 9.09 16.51 -14.31
C GLY A 258 10.37 15.87 -13.73
N PRO A 259 11.39 15.64 -14.58
CA PRO A 259 12.57 14.86 -14.22
C PRO A 259 13.39 15.47 -13.07
N GLU A 260 13.46 16.80 -12.98
CA GLU A 260 14.21 17.49 -11.92
C GLU A 260 13.57 17.28 -10.53
N ALA A 261 12.24 17.32 -10.44
CA ALA A 261 11.53 17.03 -9.19
C ALA A 261 11.70 15.58 -8.76
N LEU A 262 11.67 14.65 -9.73
CA LEU A 262 11.88 13.23 -9.45
C LEU A 262 13.33 12.95 -9.01
N LEU A 263 14.34 13.57 -9.65
CA LEU A 263 15.74 13.47 -9.23
C LEU A 263 15.96 14.04 -7.82
N GLU A 264 15.38 15.19 -7.51
CA GLU A 264 15.49 15.77 -6.17
C GLU A 264 14.82 14.89 -5.11
N PHE A 265 13.68 14.27 -5.43
CA PHE A 265 13.06 13.28 -4.57
C PHE A 265 13.96 12.05 -4.34
N LEU A 266 14.58 11.50 -5.39
CA LEU A 266 15.50 10.36 -5.27
C LEU A 266 16.74 10.71 -4.43
N ARG A 267 17.20 11.97 -4.49
CA ARG A 267 18.38 12.49 -3.79
C ARG A 267 18.11 12.77 -2.31
N SER A 268 17.01 13.45 -1.99
CA SER A 268 16.78 14.02 -0.65
C SER A 268 15.44 13.65 -0.02
N GLY A 269 14.60 12.91 -0.73
CA GLY A 269 13.23 12.61 -0.32
C GLY A 269 12.27 13.81 -0.45
N LYS A 270 12.74 14.95 -0.98
CA LYS A 270 11.91 16.16 -1.14
C LYS A 270 10.93 15.99 -2.29
N ARG A 271 9.65 16.17 -1.99
CA ARG A 271 8.54 16.17 -2.94
C ARG A 271 8.20 17.59 -3.36
N ALA A 272 8.66 17.98 -4.55
CA ALA A 272 8.44 19.32 -5.08
C ALA A 272 6.94 19.63 -5.23
N GLY A 273 6.55 20.86 -4.91
CA GLY A 273 5.16 21.33 -4.99
C GLY A 273 4.28 21.02 -3.78
N LEU A 274 4.75 20.23 -2.80
CA LEU A 274 4.04 20.04 -1.52
C LEU A 274 4.40 21.14 -0.52
N ARG A 275 3.46 21.53 0.37
CA ARG A 275 3.71 22.52 1.42
C ARG A 275 4.82 22.11 2.38
N VAL A 276 4.89 20.82 2.72
CA VAL A 276 5.93 20.23 3.58
C VAL A 276 6.56 19.06 2.83
N SER A 277 7.61 19.36 2.05
CA SER A 277 8.15 18.44 1.04
C SER A 277 8.81 17.15 1.58
N GLN A 278 9.12 17.09 2.87
CA GLN A 278 9.78 15.93 3.51
C GLN A 278 8.96 15.35 4.67
N LEU A 279 7.64 15.60 4.67
CA LEU A 279 6.77 15.16 5.76
C LEU A 279 6.65 13.64 5.84
N ASP A 280 6.58 12.99 4.68
CA ASP A 280 6.32 11.57 4.53
C ASP A 280 7.57 10.79 4.14
N LYS A 281 7.55 9.50 4.47
CA LYS A 281 8.62 8.53 4.24
C LYS A 281 9.20 8.57 2.81
N PRO A 282 10.51 8.77 2.62
CA PRO A 282 11.12 8.93 1.29
C PRO A 282 11.19 7.62 0.48
N GLU A 283 11.03 6.46 1.11
CA GLU A 283 11.01 5.18 0.41
C GLU A 283 9.78 4.99 -0.49
N ASN A 284 8.64 5.57 -0.12
CA ASN A 284 7.38 5.36 -0.83
C ASN A 284 7.36 6.10 -2.17
N GLY A 285 7.19 5.33 -3.25
CA GLY A 285 7.20 5.79 -4.64
C GLY A 285 8.59 5.79 -5.29
N ARG A 286 9.66 5.59 -4.51
CA ARG A 286 11.04 5.52 -5.03
C ARG A 286 11.20 4.34 -5.98
N ARG A 287 10.66 3.17 -5.61
CA ARG A 287 10.72 1.96 -6.44
C ARG A 287 10.10 2.20 -7.81
N PHE A 288 8.89 2.77 -7.86
CA PHE A 288 8.22 3.10 -9.12
C PHE A 288 9.09 3.99 -10.03
N ILE A 289 9.66 5.06 -9.49
CA ILE A 289 10.47 6.00 -10.26
C ILE A 289 11.72 5.31 -10.84
N ILE A 290 12.39 4.47 -10.05
CA ILE A 290 13.56 3.70 -10.48
C ILE A 290 13.17 2.69 -11.57
N THR A 291 12.11 1.92 -11.34
CA THR A 291 11.61 0.89 -12.25
C THR A 291 11.19 1.45 -13.61
N TYR A 292 10.62 2.66 -13.64
CA TYR A 292 10.18 3.33 -14.88
C TYR A 292 11.16 4.38 -15.41
N ALA A 293 12.43 4.32 -15.04
CA ALA A 293 13.41 5.35 -15.39
C ALA A 293 13.51 5.64 -16.90
N ALA A 294 13.47 4.61 -17.76
CA ALA A 294 13.44 4.74 -19.23
C ALA A 294 12.26 5.59 -19.77
N ARG A 295 11.19 5.74 -18.99
CA ARG A 295 9.99 6.50 -19.35
C ARG A 295 9.96 7.90 -18.73
N LEU A 296 10.76 8.14 -17.70
CA LEU A 296 10.70 9.32 -16.83
C LEU A 296 11.92 10.25 -16.99
N PHE A 297 13.07 9.70 -17.38
CA PHE A 297 14.32 10.44 -17.52
C PHE A 297 14.81 10.40 -18.95
N SER A 298 15.57 11.44 -19.33
CA SER A 298 16.30 11.48 -20.59
C SER A 298 17.76 11.06 -20.36
N PRO A 299 18.55 10.85 -21.44
CA PRO A 299 19.98 10.59 -21.30
C PRO A 299 20.74 11.66 -20.50
N VAL A 300 20.28 12.92 -20.51
CA VAL A 300 20.88 14.00 -19.71
C VAL A 300 20.80 13.71 -18.21
N GLN A 301 19.70 13.10 -17.74
CA GLN A 301 19.51 12.76 -16.32
C GLN A 301 20.15 11.42 -15.93
N ALA A 302 20.52 10.57 -16.90
CA ALA A 302 21.09 9.24 -16.62
C ALA A 302 22.39 9.31 -15.82
N GLU A 303 23.25 10.31 -16.09
CA GLU A 303 24.48 10.56 -15.34
C GLU A 303 24.21 10.93 -13.88
N GLU A 304 23.15 11.69 -13.60
CA GLU A 304 22.77 12.02 -12.22
C GLU A 304 22.26 10.79 -11.47
N LEU A 305 21.48 9.92 -12.13
CA LEU A 305 21.06 8.64 -11.56
C LEU A 305 22.27 7.76 -11.23
N LEU A 306 23.28 7.75 -12.10
CA LEU A 306 24.52 7.00 -11.87
C LEU A 306 25.29 7.53 -10.64
N LYS A 307 25.39 8.85 -10.47
CA LYS A 307 25.99 9.48 -9.27
C LYS A 307 25.24 9.12 -7.99
N LEU A 308 23.93 8.93 -8.07
CA LEU A 308 23.09 8.45 -6.97
C LEU A 308 23.17 6.94 -6.75
N LYS A 309 24.04 6.23 -7.48
CA LYS A 309 24.19 4.76 -7.47
C LYS A 309 22.92 4.01 -7.86
N LEU A 310 22.05 4.64 -8.65
CA LEU A 310 20.84 4.02 -9.21
C LEU A 310 21.19 3.40 -10.56
N TYR A 311 22.07 2.38 -10.55
CA TYR A 311 22.73 1.86 -11.75
C TYR A 311 21.76 1.38 -12.84
N THR A 312 20.74 0.62 -12.46
CA THR A 312 19.73 0.09 -13.39
C THR A 312 18.89 1.20 -13.99
N ALA A 313 18.42 2.15 -13.16
CA ALA A 313 17.70 3.32 -13.62
C ALA A 313 18.54 4.19 -14.58
N ALA A 314 19.84 4.36 -14.31
CA ALA A 314 20.75 5.07 -15.21
C ALA A 314 20.88 4.36 -16.57
N ALA A 315 21.10 3.04 -16.56
CA ALA A 315 21.15 2.24 -17.78
C ALA A 315 19.83 2.28 -18.56
N ASP A 316 18.69 2.31 -17.86
CA ASP A 316 17.36 2.41 -18.46
C ASP A 316 17.10 3.78 -19.09
N ALA A 317 17.55 4.86 -18.44
CA ALA A 317 17.44 6.22 -18.96
C ALA A 317 18.37 6.49 -20.16
N ASP A 318 19.55 5.87 -20.17
CA ASP A 318 20.48 5.88 -21.31
C ASP A 318 21.12 4.49 -21.53
N PRO A 319 20.62 3.70 -22.50
CA PRO A 319 21.20 2.40 -22.82
C PRO A 319 22.69 2.44 -23.19
N ALA A 320 23.23 3.57 -23.65
CA ALA A 320 24.66 3.70 -23.94
C ALA A 320 25.53 3.57 -22.67
N LEU A 321 24.95 3.84 -21.49
CA LEU A 321 25.63 3.73 -20.19
C LEU A 321 25.60 2.31 -19.60
N VAL A 322 24.85 1.35 -20.19
CA VAL A 322 24.60 0.04 -19.55
C VAL A 322 25.88 -0.67 -19.10
N ARG A 323 26.93 -0.68 -19.93
CA ARG A 323 28.21 -1.32 -19.56
C ARG A 323 28.89 -0.64 -18.38
N GLY A 324 28.91 0.70 -18.39
CA GLY A 324 29.52 1.50 -17.33
C GLY A 324 28.75 1.37 -16.03
N ALA A 325 27.43 1.51 -16.09
CA ALA A 325 26.53 1.39 -14.94
C ALA A 325 26.57 0.00 -14.31
N VAL A 326 26.51 -1.07 -15.11
CA VAL A 326 26.62 -2.44 -14.62
C VAL A 326 28.02 -2.74 -14.10
N GLY A 327 29.06 -2.25 -14.78
CA GLY A 327 30.44 -2.35 -14.28
C GLY A 327 30.62 -1.70 -12.91
N ALA A 328 30.03 -0.52 -12.69
CA ALA A 328 30.01 0.15 -11.40
C ALA A 328 29.19 -0.62 -10.36
N ALA A 329 27.99 -1.10 -10.72
CA ALA A 329 27.15 -1.90 -9.85
C ALA A 329 27.88 -3.15 -9.32
N MET A 330 28.52 -3.91 -10.21
CA MET A 330 29.23 -5.13 -9.81
C MET A 330 30.49 -4.88 -8.97
N LYS A 331 31.02 -3.65 -8.99
CA LYS A 331 32.15 -3.24 -8.14
C LYS A 331 31.68 -2.77 -6.77
N ASP A 332 30.58 -2.03 -6.74
CA ASP A 332 30.07 -1.37 -5.54
C ASP A 332 29.17 -2.29 -4.70
N LEU A 333 28.47 -3.24 -5.32
CA LEU A 333 27.50 -4.12 -4.67
C LEU A 333 28.14 -5.42 -4.17
N ASP A 334 27.83 -5.77 -2.93
CA ASP A 334 28.29 -6.99 -2.29
C ASP A 334 27.54 -8.22 -2.84
N GLY A 335 28.27 -9.26 -3.25
CA GLY A 335 27.67 -10.48 -3.80
C GLY A 335 26.91 -11.33 -2.77
N GLU A 336 27.23 -11.21 -1.49
CA GLU A 336 26.58 -11.95 -0.41
C GLU A 336 25.28 -11.26 0.03
N TYR A 337 25.29 -9.93 0.14
CA TYR A 337 24.18 -9.16 0.72
C TYR A 337 23.28 -8.47 -0.31
N GLU A 338 23.79 -8.16 -1.51
CA GLU A 338 23.11 -7.35 -2.53
C GLU A 338 22.97 -8.10 -3.87
N SER A 339 22.86 -9.43 -3.78
CA SER A 339 22.75 -10.32 -4.93
C SER A 339 21.50 -10.06 -5.81
N TRP A 340 20.44 -9.48 -5.24
CA TRP A 340 19.24 -9.06 -5.97
C TRP A 340 19.49 -7.81 -6.83
N ASP A 341 20.19 -6.81 -6.30
CA ASP A 341 20.55 -5.60 -7.05
C ASP A 341 21.53 -5.93 -8.19
N ARG A 342 22.46 -6.85 -7.96
CA ARG A 342 23.34 -7.42 -8.99
C ARG A 342 22.54 -8.13 -10.09
N ALA A 343 21.48 -8.86 -9.74
CA ALA A 343 20.59 -9.49 -10.69
C ALA A 343 19.85 -8.48 -11.59
N HIS A 344 19.32 -7.40 -11.02
CA HIS A 344 18.71 -6.32 -11.80
C HIS A 344 19.73 -5.66 -12.75
N ALA A 345 20.97 -5.43 -12.29
CA ALA A 345 22.03 -4.88 -13.14
C ALA A 345 22.37 -5.81 -14.32
N MET A 346 22.48 -7.12 -14.07
CA MET A 346 22.79 -8.09 -15.13
C MET A 346 21.62 -8.32 -16.08
N ALA A 347 20.37 -8.23 -15.61
CA ALA A 347 19.20 -8.24 -16.48
C ALA A 347 19.16 -7.00 -17.38
N ALA A 348 19.52 -5.82 -16.87
CA ALA A 348 19.71 -4.61 -17.67
C ALA A 348 20.79 -4.82 -18.75
N LEU A 349 21.93 -5.43 -18.38
CA LEU A 349 23.01 -5.76 -19.32
C LEU A 349 22.54 -6.69 -20.45
N ALA A 350 21.78 -7.74 -20.12
CA ALA A 350 21.23 -8.66 -21.10
C ALA A 350 20.20 -7.99 -22.03
N ALA A 351 19.34 -7.13 -21.46
CA ALA A 351 18.26 -6.48 -22.18
C ALA A 351 18.74 -5.35 -23.10
N LEU A 352 19.72 -4.55 -22.66
CA LEU A 352 20.11 -3.30 -23.33
C LEU A 352 21.48 -3.40 -24.02
N GLY A 353 22.32 -4.36 -23.62
CA GLY A 353 23.65 -4.57 -24.20
C GLY A 353 23.63 -5.30 -25.54
N ASP A 354 24.81 -5.46 -26.12
CA ASP A 354 24.98 -6.24 -27.34
C ASP A 354 25.11 -7.75 -27.08
N THR A 355 25.45 -8.51 -28.12
CA THR A 355 25.61 -9.97 -28.04
C THR A 355 26.64 -10.39 -26.99
N SER A 356 27.77 -9.68 -26.89
CA SER A 356 28.83 -10.00 -25.93
C SER A 356 28.40 -9.70 -24.48
N ASP A 357 27.63 -8.64 -24.30
CA ASP A 357 27.04 -8.27 -23.01
C ASP A 357 26.03 -9.33 -22.53
N ARG A 358 25.22 -9.87 -23.44
CA ARG A 358 24.29 -10.98 -23.16
C ARG A 358 25.00 -12.25 -22.75
N GLU A 359 26.10 -12.59 -23.42
CA GLU A 359 26.94 -13.75 -23.04
C GLU A 359 27.51 -13.58 -21.63
N ARG A 360 27.99 -12.38 -21.31
CA ARG A 360 28.46 -12.06 -19.97
C ARG A 360 27.36 -12.19 -18.93
N ALA A 361 26.16 -11.69 -19.20
CA ALA A 361 25.03 -11.78 -18.29
C ALA A 361 24.57 -13.24 -18.07
N VAL A 362 24.51 -14.05 -19.14
CA VAL A 362 24.19 -15.48 -19.05
C VAL A 362 25.25 -16.25 -18.26
N LYS A 363 26.54 -15.96 -18.49
CA LYS A 363 27.62 -16.55 -17.70
C LYS A 363 27.46 -16.21 -16.21
N TRP A 364 27.25 -14.94 -15.89
CA TRP A 364 27.02 -14.48 -14.51
C TRP A 364 25.82 -15.19 -13.87
N PHE A 365 24.69 -15.33 -14.58
CA PHE A 365 23.49 -15.99 -14.07
C PHE A 365 23.75 -17.40 -13.52
N TYR A 366 24.69 -18.14 -14.12
CA TYR A 366 25.07 -19.48 -13.67
C TYR A 366 26.20 -19.52 -12.65
N GLU A 367 27.04 -18.48 -12.60
CA GLU A 367 28.17 -18.39 -11.66
C GLU A 367 27.79 -17.73 -10.33
N GLU A 368 26.73 -16.92 -10.30
CA GLU A 368 26.30 -16.22 -9.10
C GLU A 368 25.83 -17.20 -8.03
N PRO A 369 26.35 -17.09 -6.78
CA PRO A 369 25.92 -17.92 -5.67
C PRO A 369 24.41 -17.86 -5.47
N ASN A 370 23.82 -19.02 -5.19
CA ASN A 370 22.41 -19.17 -4.91
C ASN A 370 22.22 -19.30 -3.38
N PRO A 371 21.88 -18.22 -2.67
CA PRO A 371 21.61 -18.33 -1.24
C PRO A 371 20.38 -19.21 -1.02
N SER A 372 20.44 -20.09 -0.03
CA SER A 372 19.32 -20.99 0.32
C SER A 372 18.12 -20.17 0.80
N GLY A 373 17.21 -19.83 -0.12
CA GLY A 373 16.03 -19.00 0.13
C GLY A 373 14.97 -19.12 -0.97
N GLY A 374 13.79 -18.55 -0.71
CA GLY A 374 12.64 -18.58 -1.62
C GLY A 374 12.89 -17.87 -2.96
N SER A 375 13.48 -16.68 -2.92
CA SER A 375 13.87 -15.90 -4.11
C SER A 375 15.39 -15.88 -4.27
N THR A 376 15.86 -16.10 -5.48
CA THR A 376 17.28 -16.14 -5.84
C THR A 376 17.64 -15.06 -6.85
N PRO A 377 18.93 -14.71 -6.99
CA PRO A 377 19.41 -13.81 -8.04
C PRO A 377 18.93 -14.25 -9.43
N GLN A 378 18.87 -15.56 -9.69
CA GLN A 378 18.35 -16.13 -10.93
C GLN A 378 16.86 -15.81 -11.13
N SER A 379 16.02 -16.02 -10.11
CA SER A 379 14.60 -15.66 -10.20
C SER A 379 14.39 -14.14 -10.40
N ILE A 380 15.18 -13.30 -9.71
CA ILE A 380 15.12 -11.84 -9.86
C ILE A 380 15.53 -11.42 -11.27
N PHE A 381 16.61 -11.99 -11.81
CA PHE A 381 17.05 -11.75 -13.19
C PHE A 381 15.95 -12.10 -14.20
N ILE A 382 15.28 -13.24 -14.04
CA ILE A 382 14.19 -13.68 -14.93
C ILE A 382 12.99 -12.73 -14.84
N HIS A 383 12.57 -12.34 -13.63
CA HIS A 383 11.47 -11.40 -13.44
C HIS A 383 11.78 -10.00 -13.99
N ASP A 384 13.03 -9.56 -13.90
CA ASP A 384 13.44 -8.26 -14.43
C ASP A 384 13.44 -8.26 -15.97
N LEU A 385 13.82 -9.38 -16.62
CA LEU A 385 13.61 -9.56 -18.06
C LEU A 385 12.14 -9.58 -18.45
N GLU A 386 11.30 -10.21 -17.62
CA GLU A 386 9.84 -10.24 -17.80
C GLU A 386 9.25 -8.83 -17.83
N PHE A 387 9.68 -8.00 -16.89
CA PHE A 387 9.30 -6.60 -16.79
C PHE A 387 9.80 -5.78 -18.00
N ARG A 388 11.09 -5.91 -18.34
CA ARG A 388 11.75 -5.13 -19.40
C ARG A 388 11.25 -5.46 -20.81
N LYS A 389 10.80 -6.70 -21.05
CA LYS A 389 10.35 -7.19 -22.37
C LYS A 389 11.34 -6.86 -23.50
N PRO A 390 12.63 -7.23 -23.39
CA PRO A 390 13.62 -6.89 -24.40
C PRO A 390 13.26 -7.51 -25.75
N LYS A 391 13.60 -6.82 -26.85
CA LYS A 391 13.33 -7.33 -28.21
C LYS A 391 14.05 -8.65 -28.47
N GLU A 392 15.18 -8.85 -27.81
CA GLU A 392 16.07 -9.99 -27.91
C GLU A 392 15.77 -11.09 -26.87
N TRP A 393 14.60 -11.06 -26.22
CA TRP A 393 14.24 -12.05 -25.20
C TRP A 393 14.41 -13.50 -25.67
N ARG A 394 14.14 -13.81 -26.97
CA ARG A 394 14.34 -15.16 -27.53
C ARG A 394 15.80 -15.57 -27.53
N ASP A 395 16.70 -14.66 -27.88
CA ASP A 395 18.14 -14.94 -27.86
C ASP A 395 18.63 -15.16 -26.44
N ILE A 396 18.20 -14.33 -25.49
CA ILE A 396 18.55 -14.45 -24.08
C ILE A 396 18.05 -15.79 -23.51
N ALA A 397 16.77 -16.12 -23.71
CA ALA A 397 16.17 -17.36 -23.22
C ALA A 397 16.83 -18.60 -23.84
N ARG A 398 17.08 -18.58 -25.15
CA ARG A 398 17.81 -19.67 -25.82
C ARG A 398 19.19 -19.88 -25.21
N ARG A 399 19.97 -18.81 -25.02
CA ARG A 399 21.31 -18.89 -24.41
C ARG A 399 21.29 -19.44 -22.99
N LEU A 400 20.26 -19.10 -22.21
CA LEU A 400 20.06 -19.69 -20.89
C LEU A 400 19.83 -21.21 -20.99
N VAL A 401 18.99 -21.67 -21.91
CA VAL A 401 18.68 -23.11 -22.08
C VAL A 401 19.84 -23.90 -22.70
N GLU A 402 20.61 -23.30 -23.62
CA GLU A 402 21.79 -23.92 -24.24
C GLU A 402 22.98 -24.05 -23.28
N HIS A 403 23.00 -23.28 -22.19
CA HIS A 403 24.13 -23.27 -21.28
C HIS A 403 24.32 -24.64 -20.60
N PRO A 404 25.56 -25.18 -20.51
CA PRO A 404 25.81 -26.52 -19.95
C PRO A 404 25.34 -26.72 -18.50
N SER A 405 25.15 -25.63 -17.75
CA SER A 405 24.66 -25.67 -16.36
C SER A 405 23.14 -25.56 -16.23
N PHE A 406 22.38 -25.51 -17.34
CA PHE A 406 20.92 -25.44 -17.33
C PHE A 406 20.27 -26.58 -16.51
N GLU A 407 20.82 -27.79 -16.62
CA GLU A 407 20.35 -28.96 -15.86
C GLU A 407 20.53 -28.82 -14.34
N ARG A 408 21.39 -27.89 -13.89
CA ARG A 408 21.68 -27.64 -12.47
C ARG A 408 20.77 -26.58 -11.85
N LEU A 409 19.94 -25.88 -12.66
CA LEU A 409 18.99 -24.92 -12.13
C LEU A 409 17.96 -25.60 -11.23
N ARG A 410 17.53 -24.89 -10.19
CA ARG A 410 16.47 -25.37 -9.29
C ARG A 410 15.15 -25.46 -10.06
N SER A 411 14.24 -26.32 -9.59
CA SER A 411 12.89 -26.47 -10.21
C SER A 411 12.20 -25.12 -10.39
N LEU A 412 12.26 -24.28 -9.36
CA LEU A 412 11.63 -22.97 -9.34
C LEU A 412 12.20 -22.01 -10.41
N ASP A 413 13.52 -21.99 -10.61
CA ASP A 413 14.16 -21.11 -11.58
C ASP A 413 13.84 -21.55 -13.03
N VAL A 414 13.80 -22.87 -13.28
CA VAL A 414 13.36 -23.43 -14.56
C VAL A 414 11.88 -23.13 -14.82
N MET A 415 11.04 -23.23 -13.79
CA MET A 415 9.63 -22.88 -13.86
C MET A 415 9.46 -21.40 -14.22
N TYR A 416 10.17 -20.48 -13.57
CA TYR A 416 10.10 -19.06 -13.90
C TYR A 416 10.59 -18.76 -15.33
N LEU A 417 11.65 -19.42 -15.80
CA LEU A 417 12.10 -19.26 -17.19
C LEU A 417 11.04 -19.75 -18.20
N SER A 418 10.36 -20.87 -17.89
CA SER A 418 9.22 -21.40 -18.67
C SER A 418 8.08 -20.38 -18.74
N ILE A 419 7.74 -19.76 -17.60
CA ILE A 419 6.71 -18.71 -17.50
C ILE A 419 7.08 -17.47 -18.31
N LEU A 420 8.31 -16.96 -18.16
CA LEU A 420 8.83 -15.84 -18.93
C LEU A 420 8.64 -16.07 -20.43
N VAL A 421 9.04 -17.25 -20.91
CA VAL A 421 8.98 -17.62 -22.32
C VAL A 421 7.54 -17.76 -22.84
N ASP A 422 6.56 -18.08 -22.00
CA ASP A 422 5.14 -18.08 -22.40
C ASP A 422 4.54 -16.67 -22.44
N ILE A 423 4.86 -15.85 -21.44
CA ILE A 423 4.43 -14.46 -21.37
C ILE A 423 4.95 -13.67 -22.57
N MET A 424 6.23 -13.85 -22.92
CA MET A 424 6.85 -13.15 -24.06
C MET A 424 6.31 -13.57 -25.43
N GLU A 425 5.66 -14.74 -25.52
CA GLU A 425 4.97 -15.18 -26.73
C GLU A 425 3.51 -14.76 -26.80
N GLY A 426 2.99 -14.11 -25.76
CA GLY A 426 1.58 -13.73 -25.69
C GLY A 426 0.65 -14.88 -25.30
N ASN A 427 1.18 -16.02 -24.84
CA ASN A 427 0.37 -17.14 -24.35
C ASN A 427 -0.18 -16.90 -22.93
N GLY A 428 0.29 -15.84 -22.26
CA GLY A 428 0.00 -15.57 -20.85
C GLY A 428 0.68 -16.58 -19.92
N PRO A 429 0.48 -16.47 -18.60
CA PRO A 429 0.99 -17.46 -17.66
C PRO A 429 0.24 -18.81 -17.84
N PRO A 430 0.94 -19.96 -17.95
CA PRO A 430 0.30 -21.26 -18.13
C PRO A 430 -0.57 -21.67 -16.93
N ARG A 431 -1.66 -22.43 -17.16
CA ARG A 431 -2.53 -23.00 -16.10
C ARG A 431 -2.47 -24.54 -16.07
N PRO A 432 -2.49 -25.19 -14.89
CA PRO A 432 -1.79 -24.87 -13.65
C PRO A 432 -0.28 -25.19 -13.76
N PHE A 433 0.53 -24.51 -12.95
CA PHE A 433 1.98 -24.74 -12.89
C PHE A 433 2.27 -26.16 -12.45
N ARG A 434 2.83 -26.96 -13.37
CA ARG A 434 3.45 -28.22 -12.99
C ARG A 434 4.84 -27.85 -12.46
N ASP A 435 5.00 -27.84 -11.14
CA ASP A 435 6.31 -27.76 -10.47
C ASP A 435 7.07 -29.07 -10.69
N ASP A 436 7.41 -29.32 -11.95
CA ASP A 436 8.10 -30.49 -12.46
C ASP A 436 9.24 -29.98 -13.33
N ALA A 437 10.44 -29.93 -12.74
CA ALA A 437 11.63 -29.44 -13.40
C ALA A 437 11.91 -30.20 -14.71
N ALA A 438 11.72 -31.52 -14.74
CA ALA A 438 12.00 -32.33 -15.91
C ALA A 438 11.08 -31.96 -17.08
N TYR A 439 9.78 -31.82 -16.79
CA TYR A 439 8.80 -31.35 -17.77
C TYR A 439 9.16 -29.96 -18.32
N ASN A 440 9.46 -29.00 -17.44
CA ASN A 440 9.77 -27.63 -17.88
C ASN A 440 11.09 -27.55 -18.67
N ARG A 441 12.12 -28.33 -18.31
CA ARG A 441 13.38 -28.41 -19.07
C ARG A 441 13.16 -28.98 -20.46
N GLN A 442 12.46 -30.11 -20.58
CA GLN A 442 12.13 -30.71 -21.87
C GLN A 442 11.37 -29.73 -22.76
N ARG A 443 10.33 -29.11 -22.21
CA ARG A 443 9.51 -28.12 -22.91
C ARG A 443 10.33 -26.94 -23.43
N LEU A 444 11.23 -26.38 -22.59
CA LEU A 444 12.10 -25.28 -22.99
C LEU A 444 13.05 -25.69 -24.11
N ARG A 445 13.65 -26.89 -24.04
CA ARG A 445 14.51 -27.42 -25.11
C ARG A 445 13.77 -27.57 -26.44
N GLU A 446 12.60 -28.21 -26.41
CA GLU A 446 11.75 -28.36 -27.60
C GLU A 446 11.40 -27.00 -28.22
N LYS A 447 11.04 -26.03 -27.37
CA LYS A 447 10.67 -24.67 -27.80
C LYS A 447 11.80 -23.93 -28.51
N PHE A 448 13.05 -24.20 -28.15
CA PHE A 448 14.23 -23.60 -28.77
C PHE A 448 14.97 -24.54 -29.74
N ASN A 449 14.43 -25.73 -30.03
CA ASN A 449 15.06 -26.77 -30.86
C ASN A 449 16.46 -27.19 -30.38
N ILE A 450 16.65 -27.25 -29.07
CA ILE A 450 17.90 -27.67 -28.41
C ILE A 450 17.82 -29.16 -28.11
N LYS A 451 18.88 -29.90 -28.43
CA LYS A 451 18.94 -31.36 -28.20
C LYS A 451 19.20 -31.71 -26.74
#